data_AF-A0A7C3PPW6-F1
#
_entry.id   AF-A0A7C3PPW6-F1
#
_cell.length_a   1.000
_cell.length_b   1.000
_cell.length_c   1.000
_cell.angle_alpha   90.00
_cell.angle_beta   90.00
_cell.angle_gamma   90.00
#
_symmetry.space_group_name_H-M   'P 1'
#
loop_
_entity.id
_entity.type
_entity.pdbx_description
1 polymer ?
#
loop_
_entity_poly.entity_id
_entity_poly.type
_entity_poly.pdbx_seq_one_letter_code
_entity_poly.pdbx_strand_id
1 'polypeptide(L)'
;MRMHYFHPIKHWVKTGMTLILLLTLSVGLCGAVKRPSSLPAGNAITDGKALLRYALPIDNKPVRELQKSLEDISEQLRAARRWGAIASDISKANRILTNPAALLASVAPDQQAHAEETINGIKAGLVDLQAVVDAKDKESTYRLRAQLLDLVSSLEEDMVQDFPFEVPAEYSNLPQLKGRAAIEFKTDKGNITAVVDGYSAPVTAGNFVDLVQRGFYNGLSFTRAEDNYVLQIGDPPGEEVGFIDPKTKQYRAIPLEVLVEGDTEPTYGITLEDAGRYKELPVLPFSAFGAMAMARPGEDPNGGSSQFFFFLFEPELTPAGLNLLDGRYSVFGYVTEGKDVLEQLKAGDTIKSARVIQGLDNLVQPKG
;
A
#
# COMPACT_ATOMS: atom_id res chain seq x y z
N MET A 1 65.29 50.30 36.07
CA MET A 1 66.47 50.13 35.21
C MET A 1 66.28 48.85 34.38
N ARG A 2 66.06 49.00 33.06
CA ARG A 2 66.08 48.05 31.91
C ARG A 2 65.61 46.58 32.12
N MET A 3 64.45 46.17 31.56
CA MET A 3 64.18 45.65 30.19
C MET A 3 64.59 44.18 29.95
N HIS A 4 63.62 43.30 29.67
CA HIS A 4 63.47 42.68 28.34
C HIS A 4 62.13 41.92 28.16
N TYR A 5 61.51 42.23 27.01
CA TYR A 5 60.31 41.62 26.40
C TYR A 5 60.63 40.28 25.73
N PHE A 6 59.70 39.31 25.74
CA PHE A 6 59.49 38.37 24.63
C PHE A 6 58.02 37.92 24.54
N HIS A 7 57.44 38.07 23.34
CA HIS A 7 56.06 37.73 22.95
C HIS A 7 55.92 36.25 22.54
N PRO A 8 54.75 35.62 22.77
CA PRO A 8 54.24 34.65 21.81
C PRO A 8 52.75 34.89 21.51
N ILE A 9 52.42 35.86 20.64
CA ILE A 9 51.05 36.09 20.12
C ILE A 9 50.95 35.69 18.64
N LYS A 10 51.54 34.55 18.25
CA LYS A 10 51.39 34.06 16.85
C LYS A 10 50.92 32.62 16.69
N HIS A 11 50.72 31.86 17.77
CA HIS A 11 50.20 30.49 17.68
C HIS A 11 48.73 30.32 18.04
N TRP A 12 48.08 31.31 18.66
CA TRP A 12 46.68 31.19 19.09
C TRP A 12 45.65 31.67 18.05
N VAL A 13 46.05 32.45 17.06
CA VAL A 13 45.11 33.01 16.07
C VAL A 13 44.83 32.03 14.92
N LYS A 14 45.79 31.15 14.57
CA LYS A 14 45.60 30.19 13.47
C LYS A 14 44.79 28.95 13.87
N THR A 15 44.88 28.49 15.12
CA THR A 15 44.06 27.35 15.62
C THR A 15 42.63 27.76 15.97
N GLY A 16 42.39 29.03 16.33
CA GLY A 16 41.04 29.54 16.60
C GLY A 16 40.17 29.68 15.34
N MET A 17 40.76 30.09 14.21
CA MET A 17 40.01 30.29 12.96
C MET A 17 39.62 28.97 12.28
N THR A 18 40.39 27.89 12.43
CA THR A 18 40.04 26.58 11.85
C THR A 18 38.93 25.87 12.64
N LEU A 19 38.84 26.11 13.96
CA LEU A 19 37.79 25.51 14.79
C LEU A 19 36.41 26.17 14.56
N ILE A 20 36.38 27.48 14.27
CA ILE A 20 35.13 28.20 13.99
C ILE A 20 34.58 27.87 12.60
N LEU A 21 35.44 27.59 11.61
CA LEU A 21 35.00 27.18 10.26
C LEU A 21 34.44 25.74 10.22
N LEU A 22 34.89 24.86 11.14
CA LEU A 22 34.33 23.50 11.30
C LEU A 22 33.05 23.46 12.15
N LEU A 23 32.84 24.45 13.02
CA LEU A 23 31.58 24.60 13.76
C LEU A 23 30.45 25.22 12.93
N THR A 24 30.75 26.01 11.89
CA THR A 24 29.69 26.58 11.03
C THR A 24 29.26 25.64 9.91
N LEU A 25 30.09 24.67 9.50
CA LEU A 25 29.68 23.60 8.56
C LEU A 25 28.91 22.45 9.23
N SER A 26 28.96 22.31 10.56
CA SER A 26 28.25 21.24 11.28
C SER A 26 26.87 21.63 11.80
N VAL A 27 26.45 22.89 11.66
CA VAL A 27 25.11 23.37 12.05
C VAL A 27 24.16 23.45 10.84
N GLY A 28 24.65 23.22 9.62
CA GLY A 28 23.87 23.30 8.37
C GLY A 28 23.23 22.00 7.87
N LEU A 29 23.40 20.86 8.55
CA LEU A 29 22.89 19.55 8.07
C LEU A 29 22.08 18.75 9.08
N CYS A 30 21.64 19.36 10.19
CA CYS A 30 20.74 18.69 11.13
C CYS A 30 19.37 19.37 11.14
N GLY A 31 18.75 19.46 9.96
CA GLY A 31 17.30 19.49 9.85
C GLY A 31 16.76 18.11 10.21
N ALA A 32 16.90 17.69 11.46
CA ALA A 32 16.25 16.49 11.96
C ALA A 32 14.74 16.76 11.89
N VAL A 33 14.10 16.30 10.82
CA VAL A 33 12.66 16.07 10.79
C VAL A 33 12.39 15.25 12.05
N LYS A 34 11.71 15.85 13.04
CA LYS A 34 11.23 15.12 14.20
C LYS A 34 10.17 14.14 13.69
N ARG A 35 10.62 12.97 13.27
CA ARG A 35 9.75 11.84 12.97
C ARG A 35 9.14 11.40 14.31
N PRO A 36 7.81 11.34 14.43
CA PRO A 36 7.19 10.93 15.68
C PRO A 36 7.61 9.48 16.00
N SER A 37 8.38 9.28 17.07
CA SER A 37 8.61 7.94 17.64
C SER A 37 7.44 7.58 18.56
N SER A 38 6.26 7.42 17.99
CA SER A 38 5.14 6.80 18.69
C SER A 38 4.70 5.59 17.87
N LEU A 39 4.59 4.43 18.52
CA LEU A 39 3.85 3.31 17.92
C LEU A 39 2.44 3.84 17.57
N PRO A 40 1.90 3.53 16.39
CA PRO A 40 0.54 3.94 16.04
C PRO A 40 -0.41 3.50 17.17
N ALA A 41 -1.17 4.44 17.71
CA ALA A 41 -2.18 4.11 18.71
C ALA A 41 -3.40 3.50 17.98
N GLY A 42 -3.58 2.19 18.08
CA GLY A 42 -4.73 1.48 17.48
C GLY A 42 -4.44 0.01 17.22
N ASN A 43 -5.48 -0.77 16.91
CA ASN A 43 -5.30 -2.10 16.33
C ASN A 43 -4.82 -1.94 14.88
N ALA A 44 -4.08 -2.92 14.35
CA ALA A 44 -3.71 -2.87 12.94
C ALA A 44 -4.95 -2.96 12.04
N ILE A 45 -4.86 -2.31 10.88
CA ILE A 45 -5.89 -2.38 9.85
C ILE A 45 -5.76 -3.73 9.13
N THR A 46 -6.79 -4.57 9.20
CA THR A 46 -6.78 -5.92 8.62
C THR A 46 -7.66 -6.07 7.38
N ASP A 47 -8.33 -4.99 6.97
CA ASP A 47 -9.18 -4.96 5.77
C ASP A 47 -8.37 -4.45 4.56
N GLY A 48 -8.27 -5.27 3.51
CA GLY A 48 -7.50 -4.93 2.31
C GLY A 48 -8.00 -3.67 1.61
N LYS A 49 -9.31 -3.44 1.58
CA LYS A 49 -9.89 -2.21 1.01
C LYS A 49 -9.49 -0.97 1.81
N ALA A 50 -9.48 -1.04 3.14
CA ALA A 50 -8.97 0.03 3.99
C ALA A 50 -7.47 0.29 3.78
N LEU A 51 -6.65 -0.76 3.73
CA LEU A 51 -5.21 -0.61 3.46
C LEU A 51 -4.94 0.08 2.12
N LEU A 52 -5.67 -0.31 1.07
CA LEU A 52 -5.59 0.36 -0.24
C LEU A 52 -5.97 1.84 -0.14
N ARG A 53 -7.04 2.20 0.57
CA ARG A 53 -7.38 3.61 0.75
C ARG A 53 -6.26 4.39 1.45
N TYR A 54 -5.73 3.87 2.55
CA TYR A 54 -4.62 4.51 3.27
C TYR A 54 -3.33 4.59 2.45
N ALA A 55 -3.11 3.65 1.52
CA ALA A 55 -1.96 3.66 0.61
C ALA A 55 -2.04 4.70 -0.52
N LEU A 56 -3.20 5.32 -0.76
CA LEU A 56 -3.30 6.35 -1.80
C LEU A 56 -2.39 7.54 -1.50
N PRO A 57 -1.62 8.03 -2.49
CA PRO A 57 -0.69 9.15 -2.33
C PRO A 57 -1.43 10.50 -2.34
N ILE A 58 -2.33 10.69 -1.38
CA ILE A 58 -3.17 11.90 -1.25
C ILE A 58 -2.97 12.57 0.10
N ASP A 59 -3.01 13.91 0.10
CA ASP A 59 -2.99 14.73 1.32
C ASP A 59 -4.27 15.57 1.41
N ASN A 60 -5.37 14.93 1.80
CA ASN A 60 -6.64 15.59 2.05
C ASN A 60 -7.21 15.14 3.40
N LYS A 61 -6.98 15.94 4.45
CA LYS A 61 -7.45 15.62 5.81
C LYS A 61 -8.98 15.42 5.89
N PRO A 62 -9.83 16.26 5.26
CA PRO A 62 -11.27 16.05 5.27
C PRO A 62 -11.71 14.66 4.78
N VAL A 63 -11.16 14.16 3.66
CA VAL A 63 -11.56 12.83 3.15
C VAL A 63 -11.06 11.72 4.07
N ARG A 64 -9.87 11.85 4.67
CA ARG A 64 -9.35 10.91 5.67
C ARG A 64 -10.22 10.85 6.93
N GLU A 65 -10.74 11.98 7.39
CA GLU A 65 -11.67 12.04 8.52
C GLU A 65 -13.05 11.43 8.17
N LEU A 66 -13.51 11.61 6.93
CA LEU A 66 -14.75 11.00 6.42
C LEU A 66 -14.61 9.48 6.37
N GLN A 67 -13.53 8.98 5.76
CA GLN A 67 -13.15 7.58 5.75
C GLN A 67 -13.15 7.00 7.16
N LYS A 68 -12.39 7.61 8.08
CA LYS A 68 -12.23 7.10 9.44
C LYS A 68 -13.58 7.00 10.16
N SER A 69 -14.43 8.00 10.00
CA SER A 69 -15.78 8.00 10.60
C SER A 69 -16.60 6.81 10.10
N LEU A 70 -16.50 6.44 8.83
CA LEU A 70 -17.20 5.27 8.28
C LEU A 70 -16.56 3.93 8.69
N GLU A 71 -15.24 3.87 8.84
CA GLU A 71 -14.52 2.67 9.28
C GLU A 71 -14.80 2.33 10.75
N ASP A 72 -14.80 3.34 11.63
CA ASP A 72 -15.05 3.21 13.07
C ASP A 72 -16.38 2.50 13.35
N ILE A 73 -17.39 2.66 12.48
CA ILE A 73 -18.72 2.02 12.59
C ILE A 73 -18.59 0.49 12.74
N SER A 74 -17.66 -0.15 12.02
CA SER A 74 -17.45 -1.60 12.10
C SER A 74 -17.01 -2.02 13.51
N GLU A 75 -16.09 -1.25 14.12
CA GLU A 75 -15.64 -1.49 15.48
C GLU A 75 -16.78 -1.26 16.49
N GLN A 76 -17.54 -0.19 16.33
CA GLN A 76 -18.69 0.11 17.21
C GLN A 76 -19.77 -0.97 17.13
N LEU A 77 -19.99 -1.55 15.95
CA LEU A 77 -20.93 -2.66 15.75
C LEU A 77 -20.46 -3.94 16.46
N ARG A 78 -19.15 -4.26 16.42
CA ARG A 78 -18.56 -5.40 17.12
C ARG A 78 -18.54 -5.20 18.64
N ALA A 79 -18.21 -3.99 19.09
CA ALA A 79 -18.11 -3.63 20.50
C ALA A 79 -19.49 -3.41 21.14
N ALA A 80 -20.28 -4.48 21.31
CA ALA A 80 -21.61 -4.45 21.94
C ALA A 80 -22.65 -3.57 21.23
N ARG A 81 -22.47 -3.31 19.92
CA ARG A 81 -23.41 -2.55 19.08
C ARG A 81 -23.68 -1.16 19.67
N ARG A 82 -22.64 -0.35 19.80
CA ARG A 82 -22.71 1.02 20.35
C ARG A 82 -23.42 1.98 19.39
N TRP A 83 -24.73 1.83 19.23
CA TRP A 83 -25.57 2.61 18.30
C TRP A 83 -25.41 4.12 18.45
N GLY A 84 -25.27 4.64 19.69
CA GLY A 84 -25.01 6.07 19.91
C GLY A 84 -23.64 6.53 19.40
N ALA A 85 -22.62 5.68 19.45
CA ALA A 85 -21.31 5.99 18.85
C ALA A 85 -21.40 5.96 17.31
N ILE A 86 -22.09 4.96 16.76
CA ILE A 86 -22.35 4.87 15.30
C ILE A 86 -23.07 6.11 14.79
N ALA A 87 -24.12 6.57 15.48
CA ALA A 87 -24.83 7.80 15.11
C ALA A 87 -23.94 9.06 15.20
N SER A 88 -23.00 9.08 16.16
CA SER A 88 -21.99 10.15 16.26
C SER A 88 -21.04 10.14 15.07
N ASP A 89 -20.59 8.95 14.63
CA ASP A 89 -19.72 8.81 13.48
C ASP A 89 -20.40 9.22 12.17
N ILE A 90 -21.69 8.85 11.99
CA ILE A 90 -22.52 9.35 10.87
C ILE A 90 -22.68 10.87 10.93
N SER A 91 -22.88 11.44 12.12
CA SER A 91 -22.99 12.89 12.30
C SER A 91 -21.68 13.62 11.94
N LYS A 92 -20.53 13.04 12.29
CA LYS A 92 -19.22 13.58 11.89
C LYS A 92 -19.05 13.55 10.36
N ALA A 93 -19.37 12.42 9.73
CA ALA A 93 -19.33 12.27 8.27
C ALA A 93 -20.20 13.31 7.57
N ASN A 94 -21.45 13.46 8.01
CA ASN A 94 -22.38 14.50 7.51
C ASN A 94 -21.81 15.91 7.67
N ARG A 95 -21.19 16.22 8.81
CA ARG A 95 -20.58 17.53 9.07
C ARG A 95 -19.44 17.82 8.08
N ILE A 96 -18.59 16.86 7.76
CA ILE A 96 -17.51 17.03 6.78
C ILE A 96 -18.09 17.36 5.40
N LEU A 97 -19.15 16.67 5.00
CA LEU A 97 -19.81 16.84 3.70
C LEU A 97 -20.58 18.18 3.55
N THR A 98 -20.71 18.97 4.61
CA THR A 98 -21.26 20.34 4.53
C THR A 98 -20.32 21.32 3.82
N ASN A 99 -19.03 21.00 3.73
CA ASN A 99 -18.03 21.79 3.03
C ASN A 99 -17.39 20.97 1.88
N PRO A 100 -18.12 20.71 0.78
CA PRO A 100 -17.61 19.92 -0.34
C PRO A 100 -16.37 20.55 -0.99
N ALA A 101 -16.23 21.88 -0.94
CA ALA A 101 -15.05 22.56 -1.48
C ALA A 101 -13.73 22.08 -0.86
N ALA A 102 -13.73 21.70 0.42
CA ALA A 102 -12.54 21.17 1.08
C ALA A 102 -12.18 19.75 0.61
N LEU A 103 -13.18 18.95 0.22
CA LEU A 103 -12.97 17.63 -0.37
C LEU A 103 -12.47 17.77 -1.81
N LEU A 104 -13.09 18.65 -2.60
CA LEU A 104 -12.76 18.88 -4.01
C LEU A 104 -11.41 19.57 -4.23
N ALA A 105 -10.82 20.18 -3.20
CA ALA A 105 -9.60 20.96 -3.31
C ALA A 105 -8.38 20.19 -3.85
N SER A 106 -8.31 18.87 -3.63
CA SER A 106 -7.24 18.00 -4.13
C SER A 106 -7.64 17.15 -5.33
N VAL A 107 -8.92 17.19 -5.73
CA VAL A 107 -9.44 16.41 -6.87
C VAL A 107 -8.81 16.88 -8.17
N ALA A 108 -8.37 15.91 -8.99
CA ALA A 108 -7.79 16.17 -10.30
C ALA A 108 -8.78 16.98 -11.18
N PRO A 109 -8.32 17.97 -11.97
CA PRO A 109 -9.22 18.88 -12.69
C PRO A 109 -10.24 18.19 -13.61
N ASP A 110 -9.84 17.10 -14.24
CA ASP A 110 -10.66 16.27 -15.13
C ASP A 110 -11.65 15.36 -14.37
N GLN A 111 -11.44 15.14 -13.07
CA GLN A 111 -12.28 14.29 -12.22
C GLN A 111 -13.27 15.08 -11.35
N GLN A 112 -13.24 16.42 -11.39
CA GLN A 112 -14.10 17.28 -10.55
C GLN A 112 -15.59 16.93 -10.64
N ALA A 113 -16.11 16.70 -11.85
CA ALA A 113 -17.53 16.38 -12.04
C ALA A 113 -17.91 15.01 -11.42
N HIS A 114 -17.04 14.01 -11.56
CA HIS A 114 -17.23 12.69 -10.99
C HIS A 114 -17.16 12.71 -9.46
N ALA A 115 -16.21 13.48 -8.90
CA ALA A 115 -16.08 13.67 -7.47
C ALA A 115 -17.30 14.38 -6.86
N GLU A 116 -17.88 15.38 -7.54
CA GLU A 116 -19.12 16.03 -7.11
C GLU A 116 -20.31 15.06 -7.06
N GLU A 117 -20.46 14.23 -8.09
CA GLU A 117 -21.47 13.18 -8.13
C GLU A 117 -21.28 12.16 -7.00
N THR A 118 -20.03 11.72 -6.79
CA THR A 118 -19.65 10.78 -5.73
C THR A 118 -19.95 11.36 -4.34
N ILE A 119 -19.62 12.63 -4.08
CA ILE A 119 -19.95 13.32 -2.83
C ILE A 119 -21.46 13.35 -2.60
N ASN A 120 -22.25 13.58 -3.63
CA ASN A 120 -23.71 13.56 -3.54
C ASN A 120 -24.25 12.15 -3.26
N GLY A 121 -23.65 11.12 -3.88
CA GLY A 121 -23.92 9.72 -3.58
C GLY A 121 -23.65 9.36 -2.12
N ILE A 122 -22.50 9.80 -1.57
CA ILE A 122 -22.17 9.60 -0.15
C ILE A 122 -23.20 10.28 0.75
N LYS A 123 -23.58 11.52 0.45
CA LYS A 123 -24.62 12.25 1.22
C LYS A 123 -25.95 11.50 1.23
N ALA A 124 -26.40 11.00 0.08
CA ALA A 124 -27.64 10.23 -0.03
C ALA A 124 -27.54 8.92 0.77
N GLY A 125 -26.46 8.16 0.59
CA GLY A 125 -26.28 6.89 1.31
C GLY A 125 -26.12 7.06 2.83
N LEU A 126 -25.62 8.20 3.33
CA LEU A 126 -25.59 8.49 4.77
C LEU A 126 -27.00 8.67 5.37
N VAL A 127 -27.97 9.16 4.59
CA VAL A 127 -29.38 9.22 5.02
C VAL A 127 -29.92 7.80 5.19
N ASP A 128 -29.68 6.92 4.22
CA ASP A 128 -30.10 5.52 4.28
C ASP A 128 -29.40 4.78 5.43
N LEU A 129 -28.10 5.02 5.62
CA LEU A 129 -27.33 4.45 6.72
C LEU A 129 -27.89 4.90 8.09
N GLN A 130 -28.24 6.18 8.23
CA GLN A 130 -28.86 6.68 9.46
C GLN A 130 -30.18 5.98 9.75
N ALA A 131 -31.03 5.79 8.73
CA ALA A 131 -32.33 5.13 8.90
C ALA A 131 -32.18 3.69 9.41
N VAL A 132 -31.23 2.91 8.87
CA VAL A 132 -31.00 1.53 9.35
C VAL A 132 -30.35 1.48 10.73
N VAL A 133 -29.54 2.48 11.08
CA VAL A 133 -28.96 2.63 12.41
C VAL A 133 -30.03 2.97 13.46
N ASP A 134 -30.97 3.85 13.12
CA ASP A 134 -32.11 4.19 13.97
C ASP A 134 -33.02 2.97 14.19
N ALA A 135 -33.19 2.16 13.14
CA ALA A 135 -33.88 0.88 13.20
C ALA A 135 -33.07 -0.25 13.90
N LYS A 136 -31.80 0.00 14.24
CA LYS A 136 -30.85 -0.96 14.81
C LYS A 136 -30.67 -2.23 13.96
N ASP A 137 -30.77 -2.09 12.64
CA ASP A 137 -30.53 -3.18 11.68
C ASP A 137 -29.02 -3.33 11.44
N LYS A 138 -28.42 -4.31 12.13
CA LYS A 138 -26.99 -4.58 12.06
C LYS A 138 -26.53 -4.96 10.65
N GLU A 139 -27.24 -5.86 9.99
CA GLU A 139 -26.78 -6.44 8.72
C GLU A 139 -26.85 -5.40 7.60
N SER A 140 -27.94 -4.63 7.55
CA SER A 140 -28.03 -3.49 6.63
C SER A 140 -27.00 -2.40 6.95
N THR A 141 -26.72 -2.13 8.23
CA THR A 141 -25.66 -1.17 8.61
C THR A 141 -24.30 -1.61 8.08
N TYR A 142 -23.92 -2.88 8.23
CA TYR A 142 -22.65 -3.40 7.68
C TYR A 142 -22.56 -3.22 6.16
N ARG A 143 -23.64 -3.55 5.45
CA ARG A 143 -23.71 -3.48 3.99
C ARG A 143 -23.64 -2.03 3.49
N LEU A 144 -24.50 -1.15 3.98
CA LEU A 144 -24.54 0.26 3.54
C LEU A 144 -23.24 1.00 3.87
N ARG A 145 -22.64 0.72 5.04
CA ARG A 145 -21.31 1.24 5.40
C ARG A 145 -20.24 0.82 4.39
N ALA A 146 -20.24 -0.44 3.97
CA ALA A 146 -19.28 -0.93 2.98
C ALA A 146 -19.47 -0.22 1.63
N GLN A 147 -20.71 -0.05 1.17
CA GLN A 147 -21.03 0.67 -0.08
C GLN A 147 -20.59 2.14 -0.02
N LEU A 148 -20.79 2.81 1.12
CA LEU A 148 -20.31 4.18 1.31
C LEU A 148 -18.78 4.27 1.30
N LEU A 149 -18.09 3.28 1.85
CA LEU A 149 -16.63 3.21 1.79
C LEU A 149 -16.11 2.96 0.37
N ASP A 150 -16.84 2.21 -0.46
CA ASP A 150 -16.50 2.07 -1.89
C ASP A 150 -16.63 3.41 -2.63
N LEU A 151 -17.64 4.23 -2.30
CA LEU A 151 -17.74 5.61 -2.82
C LEU A 151 -16.60 6.51 -2.32
N VAL A 152 -16.20 6.35 -1.05
CA VAL A 152 -15.04 7.08 -0.52
C VAL A 152 -13.75 6.65 -1.22
N SER A 153 -13.54 5.36 -1.49
CA SER A 153 -12.43 4.88 -2.31
C SER A 153 -12.40 5.60 -3.66
N SER A 154 -13.55 5.66 -4.35
CA SER A 154 -13.65 6.34 -5.65
C SER A 154 -13.30 7.83 -5.55
N LEU A 155 -13.82 8.52 -4.53
CA LEU A 155 -13.52 9.94 -4.31
C LEU A 155 -12.04 10.17 -4.00
N GLU A 156 -11.40 9.29 -3.23
CA GLU A 156 -9.97 9.39 -2.92
C GLU A 156 -9.10 9.09 -4.15
N GLU A 157 -9.52 8.19 -5.03
CA GLU A 157 -8.84 7.91 -6.30
C GLU A 157 -8.91 9.12 -7.24
N ASP A 158 -10.04 9.83 -7.30
CA ASP A 158 -10.18 11.10 -8.04
C ASP A 158 -9.23 12.21 -7.53
N MET A 159 -8.67 12.07 -6.33
CA MET A 159 -7.70 13.02 -5.75
C MET A 159 -6.26 12.77 -6.16
N VAL A 160 -5.96 11.65 -6.81
CA VAL A 160 -4.61 11.39 -7.33
C VAL A 160 -4.42 12.15 -8.63
N GLN A 161 -3.55 13.17 -8.63
CA GLN A 161 -3.35 14.04 -9.79
C GLN A 161 -2.33 13.46 -10.77
N ASP A 162 -1.16 13.08 -10.27
CA ASP A 162 -0.06 12.53 -11.03
C ASP A 162 0.52 11.31 -10.31
N PHE A 163 1.24 10.47 -11.06
CA PHE A 163 1.99 9.39 -10.45
C PHE A 163 3.11 9.97 -9.55
N PRO A 164 3.26 9.51 -8.28
CA PRO A 164 3.96 10.28 -7.24
C PRO A 164 5.49 10.36 -7.39
N PHE A 165 6.11 9.48 -8.18
CA PHE A 165 7.57 9.43 -8.32
C PHE A 165 8.01 8.76 -9.63
N GLU A 166 9.25 8.98 -10.04
CA GLU A 166 9.85 8.27 -11.17
C GLU A 166 10.48 6.95 -10.73
N VAL A 167 10.27 5.89 -11.49
CA VAL A 167 10.93 4.60 -11.23
C VAL A 167 12.40 4.71 -11.69
N PRO A 168 13.38 4.22 -10.90
CA PRO A 168 14.79 4.29 -11.28
C PRO A 168 15.06 3.79 -12.70
N ALA A 169 15.95 4.48 -13.42
CA ALA A 169 16.23 4.21 -14.83
C ALA A 169 16.74 2.77 -15.08
N GLU A 170 17.37 2.14 -14.09
CA GLU A 170 17.80 0.74 -14.15
C GLU A 170 16.65 -0.26 -14.28
N TYR A 171 15.42 0.12 -13.89
CA TYR A 171 14.20 -0.69 -14.03
C TYR A 171 13.27 -0.19 -15.16
N SER A 172 13.74 0.73 -16.00
CA SER A 172 12.96 1.28 -17.12
C SER A 172 12.65 0.26 -18.22
N ASN A 173 13.39 -0.86 -18.24
CA ASN A 173 13.18 -1.99 -19.13
C ASN A 173 12.14 -3.00 -18.61
N LEU A 174 11.56 -2.77 -17.43
CA LEU A 174 10.51 -3.61 -16.84
C LEU A 174 9.13 -2.98 -17.02
N PRO A 175 8.05 -3.79 -17.11
CA PRO A 175 6.68 -3.27 -17.06
C PRO A 175 6.41 -2.53 -15.74
N GLN A 176 5.71 -1.41 -15.79
CA GLN A 176 5.38 -0.59 -14.63
C GLN A 176 3.87 -0.36 -14.56
N LEU A 177 3.26 -0.47 -13.39
CA LEU A 177 1.87 -0.07 -13.17
C LEU A 177 1.86 1.36 -12.60
N LYS A 178 1.41 2.32 -13.40
CA LYS A 178 1.33 3.74 -13.03
C LYS A 178 -0.06 4.10 -12.49
N GLY A 179 -0.51 3.34 -11.49
CA GLY A 179 -1.85 3.46 -10.92
C GLY A 179 -2.27 2.16 -10.25
N ARG A 180 -3.54 1.81 -10.31
CA ARG A 180 -4.09 0.54 -9.82
C ARG A 180 -4.64 -0.31 -10.94
N ALA A 181 -4.76 -1.61 -10.67
CA ALA A 181 -5.52 -2.52 -11.51
C ALA A 181 -6.33 -3.51 -10.65
N ALA A 182 -7.55 -3.81 -11.09
CA ALA A 182 -8.38 -4.85 -10.48
C ALA A 182 -8.28 -6.14 -11.29
N ILE A 183 -8.16 -7.26 -10.59
CA ILE A 183 -7.84 -8.57 -11.14
C ILE A 183 -8.91 -9.56 -10.70
N GLU A 184 -9.61 -10.17 -11.65
CA GLU A 184 -10.50 -11.30 -11.39
C GLU A 184 -9.72 -12.60 -11.55
N PHE A 185 -9.73 -13.44 -10.52
CA PHE A 185 -9.29 -14.82 -10.57
C PHE A 185 -10.50 -15.75 -10.56
N LYS A 186 -10.62 -16.61 -11.57
CA LYS A 186 -11.54 -17.75 -11.54
C LYS A 186 -10.77 -18.96 -11.07
N THR A 187 -11.22 -19.58 -9.98
CA THR A 187 -10.53 -20.71 -9.35
C THR A 187 -11.39 -21.97 -9.30
N ASP A 188 -10.89 -23.03 -8.67
CA ASP A 188 -11.68 -24.23 -8.38
C ASP A 188 -12.72 -24.04 -7.27
N LYS A 189 -12.60 -23.00 -6.45
CA LYS A 189 -13.51 -22.74 -5.31
C LYS A 189 -14.48 -21.58 -5.55
N GLY A 190 -14.29 -20.83 -6.63
CA GLY A 190 -15.09 -19.65 -6.94
C GLY A 190 -14.23 -18.52 -7.50
N ASN A 191 -14.79 -17.33 -7.53
CA ASN A 191 -14.09 -16.14 -7.99
C ASN A 191 -13.51 -15.38 -6.80
N ILE A 192 -12.33 -14.80 -7.01
CA ILE A 192 -11.68 -13.87 -6.08
C ILE A 192 -11.35 -12.62 -6.88
N THR A 193 -11.58 -11.45 -6.29
CA THR A 193 -11.15 -10.17 -6.85
C THR A 193 -10.02 -9.61 -5.98
N ALA A 194 -8.96 -9.15 -6.61
CA ALA A 194 -7.89 -8.42 -5.94
C ALA A 194 -7.61 -7.09 -6.63
N VAL A 195 -7.10 -6.13 -5.87
CA VAL A 195 -6.59 -4.86 -6.41
C VAL A 195 -5.08 -4.82 -6.16
N VAL A 196 -4.33 -4.54 -7.21
CA VAL A 196 -2.88 -4.33 -7.15
C VAL A 196 -2.55 -2.84 -7.22
N ASP A 197 -1.57 -2.42 -6.42
CA ASP A 197 -1.24 -1.02 -6.14
C ASP A 197 0.13 -0.65 -6.70
N GLY A 198 0.12 -0.02 -7.86
CA GLY A 198 1.32 0.51 -8.50
C GLY A 198 1.78 1.84 -7.90
N TYR A 199 0.96 2.54 -7.12
CA TYR A 199 1.40 3.74 -6.41
C TYR A 199 2.49 3.44 -5.37
N SER A 200 2.44 2.28 -4.74
CA SER A 200 3.46 1.85 -3.78
C SER A 200 4.47 0.85 -4.36
N ALA A 201 4.03 0.00 -5.29
CA ALA A 201 4.82 -1.10 -5.85
C ALA A 201 4.71 -1.15 -7.40
N PRO A 202 5.21 -0.13 -8.13
CA PRO A 202 4.99 -0.01 -9.56
C PRO A 202 5.64 -1.11 -10.39
N VAL A 203 6.84 -1.59 -10.02
CA VAL A 203 7.58 -2.58 -10.84
C VAL A 203 6.99 -3.98 -10.65
N THR A 204 6.67 -4.33 -9.41
CA THR A 204 6.06 -5.60 -9.01
C THR A 204 4.64 -5.70 -9.53
N ALA A 205 3.82 -4.67 -9.29
CA ALA A 205 2.45 -4.65 -9.81
C ALA A 205 2.44 -4.59 -11.35
N GLY A 206 3.35 -3.83 -11.97
CA GLY A 206 3.50 -3.77 -13.42
C GLY A 206 3.84 -5.12 -14.04
N ASN A 207 4.86 -5.79 -13.49
CA ASN A 207 5.22 -7.15 -13.90
C ASN A 207 4.05 -8.12 -13.73
N PHE A 208 3.37 -8.10 -12.57
CA PHE A 208 2.23 -8.96 -12.31
C PHE A 208 1.10 -8.75 -13.34
N VAL A 209 0.70 -7.51 -13.60
CA VAL A 209 -0.37 -7.16 -14.55
C VAL A 209 0.02 -7.55 -15.99
N ASP A 210 1.28 -7.35 -16.39
CA ASP A 210 1.79 -7.82 -17.69
C ASP A 210 1.67 -9.36 -17.83
N LEU A 211 2.01 -10.11 -16.79
CA LEU A 211 1.89 -11.57 -16.79
C LEU A 211 0.42 -12.04 -16.83
N VAL A 212 -0.49 -11.34 -16.13
CA VAL A 212 -1.94 -11.58 -16.25
C VAL A 212 -2.40 -11.35 -17.70
N GLN A 213 -1.98 -10.26 -18.34
CA GLN A 213 -2.32 -9.94 -19.73
C GLN A 213 -1.82 -10.99 -20.73
N ARG A 214 -0.65 -11.59 -20.45
CA ARG A 214 -0.10 -12.70 -21.24
C ARG A 214 -0.81 -14.03 -21.00
N GLY A 215 -1.74 -14.10 -20.03
CA GLY A 215 -2.39 -15.33 -19.61
C GLY A 215 -1.45 -16.29 -18.89
N PHE A 216 -0.31 -15.81 -18.36
CA PHE A 216 0.73 -16.64 -17.75
C PHE A 216 0.20 -17.49 -16.59
N TYR A 217 -0.70 -16.92 -15.78
CA TYR A 217 -1.27 -17.58 -14.60
C TYR A 217 -2.38 -18.58 -14.92
N ASN A 218 -2.85 -18.65 -16.17
CA ASN A 218 -3.99 -19.49 -16.52
C ASN A 218 -3.61 -20.98 -16.49
N GLY A 219 -4.34 -21.76 -15.71
CA GLY A 219 -4.12 -23.19 -15.50
C GLY A 219 -3.04 -23.51 -14.46
N LEU A 220 -2.39 -22.52 -13.86
CA LEU A 220 -1.38 -22.78 -12.82
C LEU A 220 -2.05 -23.24 -11.52
N SER A 221 -1.37 -24.15 -10.82
CA SER A 221 -1.83 -24.71 -9.56
C SER A 221 -1.21 -23.98 -8.38
N PHE A 222 -1.97 -23.87 -7.29
CA PHE A 222 -1.45 -23.41 -6.02
C PHE A 222 -0.51 -24.45 -5.40
N THR A 223 0.55 -23.97 -4.79
CA THR A 223 1.42 -24.71 -3.88
C THR A 223 1.27 -24.14 -2.47
N ARG A 224 1.62 -24.93 -1.45
CA ARG A 224 1.78 -24.42 -0.08
C ARG A 224 3.27 -24.34 0.22
N ALA A 225 3.67 -23.19 0.74
CA ALA A 225 4.96 -23.01 1.39
C ALA A 225 4.69 -22.71 2.88
N GLU A 226 5.66 -23.06 3.74
CA GLU A 226 5.70 -22.72 5.17
C GLU A 226 4.38 -22.98 5.94
N ASP A 227 4.19 -24.22 6.41
CA ASP A 227 3.21 -24.65 7.43
C ASP A 227 1.86 -23.89 7.53
N ASN A 228 1.24 -23.62 6.37
CA ASN A 228 -0.10 -23.01 6.21
C ASN A 228 -0.19 -21.46 6.29
N TYR A 229 0.93 -20.73 6.29
CA TYR A 229 0.91 -19.26 6.35
C TYR A 229 0.65 -18.60 4.99
N VAL A 230 1.06 -19.24 3.89
CA VAL A 230 0.96 -18.69 2.54
C VAL A 230 0.41 -19.70 1.54
N LEU A 231 -0.31 -19.19 0.55
CA LEU A 231 -0.76 -19.94 -0.63
C LEU A 231 -0.08 -19.36 -1.86
N GLN A 232 0.91 -20.08 -2.37
CA GLN A 232 1.80 -19.62 -3.44
C GLN A 232 1.34 -20.13 -4.80
N ILE A 233 1.64 -19.38 -5.85
CA ILE A 233 1.35 -19.72 -7.25
C ILE A 233 2.30 -18.96 -8.18
N GLY A 234 2.27 -19.26 -9.48
CA GLY A 234 3.06 -18.57 -10.50
C GLY A 234 4.36 -19.30 -10.87
N ASP A 235 4.55 -20.52 -10.34
CA ASP A 235 5.60 -21.44 -10.76
C ASP A 235 5.26 -21.99 -12.16
N PRO A 236 6.08 -21.75 -13.19
CA PRO A 236 5.78 -22.19 -14.55
C PRO A 236 5.91 -23.73 -14.69
N PRO A 237 5.15 -24.34 -15.61
CA PRO A 237 5.35 -25.76 -15.90
C PRO A 237 6.69 -25.98 -16.61
N GLY A 238 7.57 -26.83 -16.07
CA GLY A 238 8.83 -27.21 -16.70
C GLY A 238 10.03 -27.06 -15.78
N GLU A 239 11.22 -26.87 -16.38
CA GLU A 239 12.48 -26.64 -15.65
C GLU A 239 12.70 -25.17 -15.26
N GLU A 240 11.93 -24.27 -15.86
CA GLU A 240 12.00 -22.84 -15.56
C GLU A 240 11.49 -22.58 -14.15
N VAL A 241 12.12 -21.62 -13.45
CA VAL A 241 11.76 -21.26 -12.06
C VAL A 241 11.02 -19.92 -11.96
N GLY A 242 10.78 -19.27 -13.10
CA GLY A 242 10.05 -18.01 -13.22
C GLY A 242 9.78 -17.63 -14.67
N PHE A 243 9.43 -16.38 -14.93
CA PHE A 243 9.09 -15.95 -16.29
C PHE A 243 10.34 -15.77 -17.15
N ILE A 244 10.40 -16.49 -18.27
CA ILE A 244 11.38 -16.27 -19.33
C ILE A 244 10.77 -15.38 -20.40
N ASP A 245 11.39 -14.22 -20.65
CA ASP A 245 10.90 -13.30 -21.65
C ASP A 245 11.02 -13.92 -23.06
N PRO A 246 9.92 -14.02 -23.83
CA PRO A 246 9.93 -14.70 -25.10
C PRO A 246 10.77 -13.99 -26.18
N LYS A 247 11.05 -12.69 -26.02
CA LYS A 247 11.89 -11.92 -26.94
C LYS A 247 13.38 -12.08 -26.61
N THR A 248 13.75 -11.91 -25.35
CA THR A 248 15.17 -11.94 -24.94
C THR A 248 15.67 -13.35 -24.62
N LYS A 249 14.77 -14.29 -24.36
CA LYS A 249 15.06 -15.65 -23.85
C LYS A 249 15.79 -15.64 -22.51
N GLN A 250 15.59 -14.58 -21.72
CA GLN A 250 16.21 -14.41 -20.41
C GLN A 250 15.16 -14.43 -19.30
N TYR A 251 15.59 -14.86 -18.11
CA TYR A 251 14.81 -14.73 -16.90
C TYR A 251 14.51 -13.26 -16.61
N ARG A 252 13.23 -12.92 -16.41
CA ARG A 252 12.84 -11.58 -16.00
C ARG A 252 12.88 -11.49 -14.49
N ALA A 253 13.99 -10.96 -13.99
CA ALA A 253 14.17 -10.57 -12.61
C ALA A 253 13.56 -9.19 -12.34
N ILE A 254 12.89 -9.03 -11.20
CA ILE A 254 12.39 -7.76 -10.69
C ILE A 254 12.94 -7.49 -9.27
N PRO A 255 13.19 -6.22 -8.91
CA PRO A 255 13.66 -5.87 -7.59
C PRO A 255 12.59 -6.08 -6.52
N LEU A 256 13.01 -6.41 -5.31
CA LEU A 256 12.27 -6.13 -4.10
C LEU A 256 12.06 -4.63 -4.04
N GLU A 257 10.82 -4.19 -4.00
CA GLU A 257 10.44 -2.79 -3.77
C GLU A 257 9.54 -2.69 -2.53
N VAL A 258 9.82 -1.72 -1.66
CA VAL A 258 9.03 -1.45 -0.46
C VAL A 258 8.92 0.06 -0.27
N LEU A 259 7.72 0.60 -0.35
CA LEU A 259 7.44 1.98 0.05
C LEU A 259 7.16 2.02 1.56
N VAL A 260 7.89 2.87 2.27
CA VAL A 260 7.73 3.07 3.71
C VAL A 260 6.89 4.32 3.97
N GLU A 261 6.07 4.31 5.02
CA GLU A 261 5.27 5.46 5.43
C GLU A 261 6.14 6.71 5.62
N GLY A 262 5.78 7.79 4.91
CA GLY A 262 6.48 9.08 4.96
C GLY A 262 7.66 9.22 4.00
N ASP A 263 8.04 8.16 3.28
CA ASP A 263 8.96 8.28 2.16
C ASP A 263 8.25 8.79 0.90
N THR A 264 9.04 9.39 0.00
CA THR A 264 8.54 9.91 -1.29
C THR A 264 8.62 8.88 -2.41
N GLU A 265 9.46 7.86 -2.27
CA GLU A 265 9.68 6.81 -3.27
C GLU A 265 10.04 5.47 -2.60
N PRO A 266 9.82 4.33 -3.28
CA PRO A 266 10.14 3.01 -2.73
C PRO A 266 11.64 2.80 -2.56
N THR A 267 12.00 2.01 -1.55
CA THR A 267 13.33 1.40 -1.46
C THR A 267 13.38 0.18 -2.37
N TYR A 268 14.41 0.06 -3.22
CA TYR A 268 14.58 -1.02 -4.18
C TYR A 268 15.79 -1.91 -3.86
N GLY A 269 15.66 -3.21 -4.13
CA GLY A 269 16.75 -4.20 -4.12
C GLY A 269 17.41 -4.49 -2.78
N ILE A 270 16.78 -4.10 -1.68
CA ILE A 270 17.28 -4.35 -0.31
C ILE A 270 16.10 -4.50 0.65
N THR A 271 16.22 -5.43 1.60
CA THR A 271 15.21 -5.59 2.66
C THR A 271 15.26 -4.42 3.63
N LEU A 272 14.15 -4.11 4.31
CA LEU A 272 14.18 -3.09 5.37
C LEU A 272 15.10 -3.49 6.53
N GLU A 273 15.28 -4.78 6.77
CA GLU A 273 16.21 -5.28 7.78
C GLU A 273 17.67 -4.96 7.42
N ASP A 274 18.09 -5.32 6.20
CA ASP A 274 19.45 -5.06 5.72
C ASP A 274 19.72 -3.56 5.55
N ALA A 275 18.69 -2.77 5.25
CA ALA A 275 18.76 -1.31 5.21
C ALA A 275 18.80 -0.66 6.61
N GLY A 276 18.67 -1.44 7.70
CA GLY A 276 18.63 -0.92 9.07
C GLY A 276 17.32 -0.23 9.46
N ARG A 277 16.25 -0.45 8.68
CA ARG A 277 14.90 0.15 8.79
C ARG A 277 13.83 -0.82 9.34
N TYR A 278 14.22 -1.90 10.02
CA TYR A 278 13.33 -2.97 10.51
C TYR A 278 12.18 -2.56 11.47
N LYS A 279 12.10 -1.30 11.90
CA LYS A 279 11.00 -0.76 12.74
C LYS A 279 10.04 0.15 11.98
N GLU A 280 10.35 0.45 10.73
CA GLU A 280 9.55 1.36 9.91
C GLU A 280 8.43 0.58 9.22
N LEU A 281 7.28 1.22 9.06
CA LEU A 281 6.07 0.58 8.57
C LEU A 281 5.97 0.73 7.04
N PRO A 282 5.80 -0.37 6.29
CA PRO A 282 5.46 -0.28 4.88
C PRO A 282 4.09 0.36 4.68
N VAL A 283 3.94 1.09 3.57
CA VAL A 283 2.63 1.59 3.11
C VAL A 283 1.68 0.44 2.79
N LEU A 284 2.22 -0.70 2.32
CA LEU A 284 1.48 -1.94 2.11
C LEU A 284 1.98 -3.02 3.10
N PRO A 285 1.37 -3.15 4.29
CA PRO A 285 1.78 -4.13 5.30
C PRO A 285 1.14 -5.51 5.13
N PHE A 286 1.77 -6.55 5.70
CA PHE A 286 1.19 -7.88 5.89
C PHE A 286 0.21 -7.94 7.07
N SER A 287 -0.74 -7.00 7.15
CA SER A 287 -1.75 -6.97 8.21
C SER A 287 -3.10 -7.57 7.79
N ALA A 288 -3.35 -7.73 6.49
CA ALA A 288 -4.60 -8.25 5.95
C ALA A 288 -4.46 -9.69 5.42
N PHE A 289 -5.46 -10.52 5.76
CA PHE A 289 -5.66 -11.81 5.08
C PHE A 289 -5.91 -11.56 3.58
N GLY A 290 -5.21 -12.29 2.73
CA GLY A 290 -5.25 -12.11 1.28
C GLY A 290 -4.36 -10.98 0.76
N ALA A 291 -3.43 -10.46 1.58
CA ALA A 291 -2.32 -9.65 1.07
C ALA A 291 -1.53 -10.44 0.01
N MET A 292 -1.21 -9.79 -1.11
CA MET A 292 -0.48 -10.39 -2.22
C MET A 292 0.96 -9.89 -2.20
N ALA A 293 1.90 -10.83 -2.18
CA ALA A 293 3.32 -10.49 -2.19
C ALA A 293 4.12 -11.33 -3.18
N MET A 294 5.13 -10.70 -3.78
CA MET A 294 6.00 -11.34 -4.76
C MET A 294 6.95 -12.30 -4.04
N ALA A 295 6.96 -13.56 -4.46
CA ALA A 295 7.95 -14.52 -4.00
C ALA A 295 9.28 -14.27 -4.71
N ARG A 296 10.37 -14.59 -4.01
CA ARG A 296 11.74 -14.41 -4.52
C ARG A 296 12.66 -15.51 -3.98
N PRO A 297 13.79 -15.80 -4.65
CA PRO A 297 14.85 -16.62 -4.08
C PRO A 297 15.35 -16.02 -2.75
N GLY A 298 15.62 -16.88 -1.76
CA GLY A 298 15.76 -16.48 -0.35
C GLY A 298 16.68 -15.29 -0.09
N GLU A 299 17.91 -15.34 -0.58
CA GLU A 299 18.92 -14.29 -0.33
C GLU A 299 19.02 -13.25 -1.46
N ASP A 300 18.25 -13.40 -2.54
CA ASP A 300 18.30 -12.47 -3.68
C ASP A 300 17.12 -11.49 -3.62
N PRO A 301 17.32 -10.26 -3.12
CA PRO A 301 16.27 -9.25 -3.15
C PRO A 301 15.89 -8.86 -4.57
N ASN A 302 16.71 -9.11 -5.58
CA ASN A 302 16.42 -8.80 -6.98
C ASN A 302 15.99 -10.02 -7.80
N GLY A 303 15.66 -11.14 -7.15
CA GLY A 303 15.36 -12.39 -7.83
C GLY A 303 13.88 -12.67 -8.10
N GLY A 304 12.97 -11.77 -7.70
CA GLY A 304 11.53 -11.94 -7.93
C GLY A 304 11.21 -12.05 -9.43
N SER A 305 10.14 -12.78 -9.79
CA SER A 305 9.73 -12.92 -11.20
C SER A 305 8.24 -13.15 -11.34
N SER A 306 7.77 -14.40 -11.46
CA SER A 306 6.37 -14.71 -11.71
C SER A 306 5.61 -15.22 -10.49
N GLN A 307 6.34 -15.78 -9.53
CA GLN A 307 5.74 -16.45 -8.37
C GLN A 307 5.29 -15.42 -7.34
N PHE A 308 4.05 -15.53 -6.87
CA PHE A 308 3.52 -14.68 -5.81
C PHE A 308 2.72 -15.55 -4.84
N PHE A 309 2.39 -15.02 -3.67
CA PHE A 309 1.57 -15.72 -2.70
C PHE A 309 0.50 -14.82 -2.10
N PHE A 310 -0.60 -15.48 -1.69
CA PHE A 310 -1.58 -14.90 -0.78
C PHE A 310 -1.17 -15.20 0.65
N PHE A 311 -1.15 -14.17 1.49
CA PHE A 311 -0.95 -14.33 2.92
C PHE A 311 -2.25 -14.81 3.58
N LEU A 312 -2.23 -15.99 4.20
CA LEU A 312 -3.43 -16.65 4.75
C LEU A 312 -3.52 -16.60 6.28
N PHE A 313 -2.48 -16.12 6.96
CA PHE A 313 -2.47 -16.09 8.41
C PHE A 313 -2.96 -14.73 8.92
N GLU A 314 -3.86 -14.75 9.90
CA GLU A 314 -4.15 -13.54 10.64
C GLU A 314 -2.94 -13.26 11.53
N PRO A 315 -2.22 -12.15 11.28
CA PRO A 315 -0.91 -11.95 11.87
C PRO A 315 -1.01 -11.85 13.40
N GLU A 316 -0.10 -12.52 14.10
CA GLU A 316 0.24 -12.17 15.48
C GLU A 316 0.95 -10.81 15.44
N LEU A 317 0.18 -9.76 15.22
CA LEU A 317 0.68 -8.41 15.12
C LEU A 317 1.20 -8.01 16.49
N THR A 318 2.38 -7.40 16.50
CA THR A 318 2.73 -6.58 17.66
C THR A 318 1.66 -5.50 17.85
N PRO A 319 1.49 -4.91 19.05
CA PRO A 319 0.55 -3.80 19.26
C PRO A 319 0.75 -2.61 18.30
N ALA A 320 1.88 -2.54 17.60
CA ALA A 320 2.19 -1.51 16.61
C ALA A 320 1.88 -1.91 15.15
N GLY A 321 1.30 -3.10 14.92
CA GLY A 321 0.96 -3.58 13.59
C GLY A 321 2.11 -4.20 12.78
N LEU A 322 3.28 -4.42 13.38
CA LEU A 322 4.43 -5.03 12.69
C LEU A 322 4.22 -6.54 12.48
N ASN A 323 4.43 -7.00 11.25
CA ASN A 323 4.55 -8.40 10.86
C ASN A 323 6.02 -8.73 10.54
N LEU A 324 6.46 -9.95 10.83
CA LEU A 324 7.82 -10.42 10.53
C LEU A 324 8.15 -10.45 9.03
N LEU A 325 7.13 -10.50 8.17
CA LEU A 325 7.29 -10.46 6.71
C LEU A 325 7.42 -9.04 6.16
N ASP A 326 7.04 -8.01 6.94
CA ASP A 326 7.11 -6.62 6.52
C ASP A 326 8.55 -6.23 6.18
N GLY A 327 8.73 -5.61 5.02
CA GLY A 327 10.05 -5.19 4.53
C GLY A 327 10.94 -6.31 4.01
N ARG A 328 10.50 -7.58 4.03
CA ARG A 328 11.23 -8.73 3.47
C ARG A 328 10.73 -9.16 2.09
N TYR A 329 9.48 -8.80 1.77
CA TYR A 329 8.79 -9.07 0.51
C TYR A 329 8.06 -7.82 0.02
N SER A 330 7.87 -7.73 -1.30
CA SER A 330 7.04 -6.69 -1.92
C SER A 330 5.58 -7.09 -1.86
N VAL A 331 4.85 -6.54 -0.90
CA VAL A 331 3.38 -6.52 -0.96
C VAL A 331 2.99 -5.56 -2.08
N PHE A 332 2.15 -6.02 -3.00
CA PHE A 332 1.76 -5.24 -4.18
C PHE A 332 0.25 -5.21 -4.40
N GLY A 333 -0.54 -5.77 -3.49
CA GLY A 333 -2.00 -5.77 -3.62
C GLY A 333 -2.70 -6.53 -2.51
N TYR A 334 -4.02 -6.48 -2.53
CA TYR A 334 -4.88 -7.19 -1.58
C TYR A 334 -6.10 -7.77 -2.28
N VAL A 335 -6.54 -8.92 -1.78
CA VAL A 335 -7.86 -9.48 -2.08
C VAL A 335 -8.94 -8.59 -1.48
N THR A 336 -9.85 -8.13 -2.32
CA THR A 336 -10.94 -7.21 -1.95
C THR A 336 -12.31 -7.87 -1.97
N GLU A 337 -12.45 -9.01 -2.66
CA GLU A 337 -13.68 -9.82 -2.71
C GLU A 337 -13.35 -11.31 -2.78
N GLY A 338 -14.23 -12.17 -2.24
CA GLY A 338 -14.04 -13.63 -2.24
C GLY A 338 -13.10 -14.13 -1.13
N LYS A 339 -13.08 -13.48 0.04
CA LYS A 339 -12.31 -13.94 1.21
C LYS A 339 -12.65 -15.38 1.58
N ASP A 340 -13.93 -15.72 1.60
CA ASP A 340 -14.46 -17.06 1.89
C ASP A 340 -14.04 -18.10 0.84
N VAL A 341 -13.89 -17.69 -0.42
CA VAL A 341 -13.34 -18.52 -1.50
C VAL A 341 -11.85 -18.76 -1.27
N LEU A 342 -11.09 -17.72 -0.92
CA LEU A 342 -9.67 -17.82 -0.63
C LEU A 342 -9.38 -18.74 0.57
N GLU A 343 -10.19 -18.67 1.63
CA GLU A 343 -10.12 -19.57 2.79
C GLU A 343 -10.27 -21.05 2.42
N GLN A 344 -10.99 -21.35 1.34
CA GLN A 344 -11.24 -22.72 0.87
C GLN A 344 -10.16 -23.24 -0.09
N LEU A 345 -9.31 -22.36 -0.62
CA LEU A 345 -8.25 -22.75 -1.55
C LEU A 345 -7.11 -23.48 -0.84
N LYS A 346 -6.59 -24.51 -1.50
CA LYS A 346 -5.48 -25.33 -1.01
C LYS A 346 -4.50 -25.67 -2.13
N ALA A 347 -3.35 -26.24 -1.75
CA ALA A 347 -2.40 -26.78 -2.71
C ALA A 347 -3.10 -27.75 -3.68
N GLY A 348 -2.80 -27.61 -4.97
CA GLY A 348 -3.39 -28.39 -6.06
C GLY A 348 -4.69 -27.83 -6.63
N ASP A 349 -5.36 -26.88 -5.98
CA ASP A 349 -6.40 -26.09 -6.67
C ASP A 349 -5.74 -25.18 -7.71
N THR A 350 -6.51 -24.69 -8.69
CA THR A 350 -5.98 -23.96 -9.84
C THR A 350 -6.60 -22.58 -10.03
N ILE A 351 -5.82 -21.67 -10.64
CA ILE A 351 -6.37 -20.48 -11.31
C ILE A 351 -6.76 -20.91 -12.72
N LYS A 352 -8.06 -21.05 -12.98
CA LYS A 352 -8.58 -21.34 -14.33
C LYS A 352 -8.33 -20.19 -15.28
N SER A 353 -8.51 -18.97 -14.80
CA SER A 353 -8.14 -17.76 -15.53
C SER A 353 -7.90 -16.58 -14.59
N ALA A 354 -6.91 -15.75 -14.90
CA ALA A 354 -6.74 -14.42 -14.34
C ALA A 354 -7.01 -13.36 -15.42
N ARG A 355 -7.73 -12.28 -15.09
CA ARG A 355 -8.03 -11.18 -16.02
C ARG A 355 -7.94 -9.84 -15.33
N VAL A 356 -7.34 -8.86 -16.02
CA VAL A 356 -7.46 -7.45 -15.64
C VAL A 356 -8.86 -6.98 -16.02
N ILE A 357 -9.65 -6.58 -15.03
CA ILE A 357 -11.03 -6.12 -15.23
C ILE A 357 -11.14 -4.59 -15.20
N GLN A 358 -10.18 -3.89 -14.59
CA GLN A 358 -10.07 -2.43 -14.55
C GLN A 358 -8.60 -2.00 -14.44
N GLY A 359 -8.25 -0.80 -14.92
CA GLY A 359 -6.93 -0.19 -14.73
C GLY A 359 -5.82 -0.73 -15.63
N LEU A 360 -6.16 -1.38 -16.75
CA LEU A 360 -5.16 -1.87 -17.72
C LEU A 360 -4.39 -0.74 -18.41
N ASP A 361 -5.05 0.39 -18.62
CA ASP A 361 -4.53 1.64 -19.12
C ASP A 361 -3.41 2.23 -18.26
N ASN A 362 -3.34 1.87 -16.97
CA ASN A 362 -2.24 2.22 -16.09
C ASN A 362 -0.97 1.39 -16.34
N LEU A 363 -1.03 0.31 -17.12
CA LEU A 363 0.14 -0.52 -17.42
C LEU A 363 1.02 0.14 -18.49
N VAL A 364 2.23 0.54 -18.10
CA VAL A 364 3.26 1.06 -18.99
C VAL A 364 4.22 -0.06 -19.35
N GLN A 365 4.24 -0.43 -20.62
CA GLN A 365 5.20 -1.38 -21.18
C GLN A 365 6.56 -0.69 -21.41
N PRO A 366 7.69 -1.39 -21.22
CA PRO A 366 9.00 -0.82 -21.51
C PRO A 366 9.11 -0.47 -23.00
N LYS A 367 9.75 0.66 -23.30
CA LYS A 367 10.11 1.02 -24.69
C LYS A 367 11.24 0.06 -25.10
N GLY A 368 10.86 -0.95 -25.89
CA GLY A 368 11.70 -2.11 -26.20
C GLY A 368 12.89 -1.85 -27.11
#